data_AF-A0A067NDP4-F1
#
_entry.id   AF-A0A067NDP4-F1
#
_cell.length_a   1.000
_cell.length_b   1.000
_cell.length_c   1.000
_cell.angle_alpha   90.00
_cell.angle_beta   90.00
_cell.angle_gamma   90.00
#
_symmetry.space_group_name_H-M   'P 1'
#
loop_
_entity.id
_entity.type
_entity.pdbx_description
1 polymer ?
#
loop_
_entity_poly.entity_id
_entity_poly.type
_entity_poly.pdbx_seq_one_letter_code
_entity_poly.pdbx_strand_id
1 'polypeptide(L)'
;MDQPRSFQAILFPSDGRPHMVITSHHRDLSETHFFSLILAVPGHHAYSQRLPHPEQFMDYIPKGLGPRAWKYQLVEALDGMNCKFTHPYIIFYPTVSSDGLPFPMNNFLREIQGPAFKERLAWRGNIVIAKYEGNPFSSMIDASIADFPILKNYFMTHGSPSP
;
A
#
# COMPACT_ATOMS: atom_id res chain seq x y z
N MET A 1 18.17 11.80 -19.53
CA MET A 1 18.67 10.89 -18.48
C MET A 1 17.57 10.78 -17.45
N ASP A 2 16.77 9.71 -17.53
CA ASP A 2 15.76 9.40 -16.53
C ASP A 2 16.45 8.86 -15.29
N GLN A 3 16.59 9.71 -14.27
CA GLN A 3 17.08 9.27 -12.97
C GLN A 3 16.04 8.34 -12.34
N PRO A 4 16.43 7.14 -11.87
CA PRO A 4 15.56 6.32 -11.05
C PRO A 4 15.28 7.10 -9.76
N ARG A 5 14.11 7.71 -9.67
CA ARG A 5 13.66 8.35 -8.43
C ARG A 5 13.26 7.25 -7.46
N SER A 6 13.94 7.17 -6.33
CA SER A 6 13.50 6.38 -5.19
C SER A 6 12.64 7.23 -4.28
N PHE A 7 11.74 6.59 -3.54
CA PHE A 7 10.96 7.23 -2.49
C PHE A 7 10.96 6.36 -1.25
N GLN A 8 10.74 6.98 -0.09
CA GLN A 8 10.57 6.30 1.17
C GLN A 8 9.12 5.83 1.34
N ALA A 9 8.93 4.56 1.68
CA ALA A 9 7.65 3.93 2.01
C ALA A 9 7.72 3.32 3.41
N ILE A 10 6.57 3.09 4.04
CA ILE A 10 6.50 2.41 5.33
C ILE A 10 6.10 0.96 5.10
N LEU A 11 6.90 0.04 5.62
CA LEU A 11 6.66 -1.39 5.60
C LEU A 11 6.17 -1.85 6.97
N PHE A 12 5.05 -2.56 6.97
CA PHE A 12 4.56 -3.34 8.10
C PHE A 12 4.76 -4.82 7.76
N PRO A 13 5.84 -5.45 8.23
CA PRO A 13 6.11 -6.84 7.92
C PRO A 13 5.17 -7.77 8.68
N SER A 14 4.80 -8.90 8.07
CA SER A 14 3.91 -9.89 8.68
C SER A 14 4.60 -10.83 9.67
N ASP A 15 5.93 -10.94 9.59
CA ASP A 15 6.77 -11.87 10.37
C ASP A 15 7.03 -11.44 11.82
N GLY A 16 6.42 -10.35 12.28
CA GLY A 16 6.56 -9.84 13.65
C GLY A 16 7.76 -8.90 13.86
N ARG A 17 8.52 -8.57 12.82
CA ARG A 17 9.50 -7.48 12.90
C ARG A 17 8.80 -6.12 13.10
N PRO A 18 9.49 -5.11 13.66
CA PRO A 18 8.96 -3.75 13.75
C PRO A 18 8.68 -3.15 12.37
N HIS A 19 7.74 -2.20 12.31
CA HIS A 19 7.56 -1.36 11.13
C HIS A 19 8.85 -0.60 10.81
N MET A 20 9.10 -0.37 9.52
CA MET A 20 10.33 0.31 9.06
C MET A 20 10.07 1.16 7.83
N VAL A 21 10.88 2.20 7.67
CA VAL A 21 10.91 3.00 6.45
C VAL A 21 11.85 2.30 5.46
N ILE A 22 11.36 2.03 4.26
CA ILE A 22 12.05 1.34 3.17
C ILE A 22 12.15 2.23 1.94
N THR A 23 13.28 2.12 1.23
CA THR A 23 13.47 2.78 -0.05
C THR A 23 12.83 1.95 -1.15
N SER A 24 11.83 2.48 -1.83
CA SER A 24 11.17 1.86 -2.99
C SER A 24 11.63 2.52 -4.30
N HIS A 25 11.79 1.70 -5.34
CA HIS A 25 12.31 2.14 -6.64
C HIS A 25 11.23 2.02 -7.73
N HIS A 26 11.19 3.01 -8.61
CA HIS A 26 10.40 2.94 -9.84
C HIS A 26 11.15 2.25 -10.97
N ARG A 27 10.43 1.52 -11.83
CA ARG A 27 10.84 1.29 -13.21
C ARG A 27 9.87 2.00 -14.13
N ASP A 28 10.38 2.70 -15.14
CA ASP A 28 9.57 3.15 -16.25
C ASP A 28 9.11 1.90 -17.03
N LEU A 29 7.81 1.61 -17.00
CA LEU A 29 7.20 0.60 -17.85
C LEU A 29 6.73 1.26 -19.14
N SER A 30 6.91 0.57 -20.27
CA SER A 30 6.29 0.97 -21.52
C SER A 30 4.75 0.92 -21.40
N GLU A 31 4.10 1.83 -22.12
CA GLU A 31 2.68 2.24 -22.04
C GLU A 31 1.64 1.09 -22.09
N THR A 32 2.01 -0.13 -22.45
CA THR A 32 1.08 -1.23 -22.73
C THR A 32 0.50 -1.91 -21.47
N HIS A 33 1.20 -1.88 -20.33
CA HIS A 33 0.68 -2.43 -19.05
C HIS A 33 -0.16 -1.42 -18.25
N PHE A 34 -0.09 -0.15 -18.63
CA PHE A 34 -0.75 0.98 -17.98
C PHE A 34 -2.27 0.95 -18.19
N PHE A 35 -2.73 0.67 -19.42
CA PHE A 35 -4.15 0.74 -19.79
C PHE A 35 -5.07 -0.24 -19.03
N SER A 36 -4.55 -1.40 -18.59
CA SER A 36 -5.37 -2.36 -17.85
C SER A 36 -5.60 -1.98 -16.38
N LEU A 37 -4.82 -1.05 -15.83
CA LEU A 37 -4.92 -0.63 -14.43
C LEU A 37 -5.91 0.53 -14.24
N ILE A 38 -6.02 1.39 -15.26
CA ILE A 38 -6.85 2.60 -15.24
C ILE A 38 -8.32 2.30 -15.51
N LEU A 39 -8.61 1.20 -16.24
CA LEU A 39 -9.98 0.78 -16.56
C LEU A 39 -10.71 0.08 -15.40
N ALA A 40 -10.05 -0.18 -14.27
CA ALA A 40 -10.64 -0.90 -13.14
C ALA A 40 -11.29 0.01 -12.08
N VAL A 41 -11.24 1.34 -12.23
CA VAL A 41 -11.87 2.29 -11.29
C VAL A 41 -12.77 3.25 -12.07
N PRO A 42 -14.11 3.20 -11.87
CA PRO A 42 -15.00 4.21 -12.41
C PRO A 42 -14.69 5.57 -11.77
N GLY A 43 -14.39 6.59 -12.58
CA GLY A 43 -14.36 8.00 -12.16
C GLY A 43 -12.99 8.63 -11.86
N HIS A 44 -11.87 7.94 -12.03
CA HIS A 44 -10.54 8.53 -11.82
C HIS A 44 -9.65 8.36 -13.06
N HIS A 45 -9.51 9.44 -13.82
CA HIS A 45 -8.65 9.52 -14.99
C HIS A 45 -7.20 9.84 -14.58
N ALA A 46 -6.26 9.07 -15.12
CA ALA A 46 -4.80 9.26 -15.10
C ALA A 46 -4.10 9.07 -13.73
N TYR A 47 -3.93 7.80 -13.33
CA TYR A 47 -2.89 7.43 -12.37
C TYR A 47 -1.50 7.73 -12.97
N SER A 48 -0.53 8.15 -12.14
CA SER A 48 0.85 8.45 -12.58
C SER A 48 1.40 7.43 -13.57
N GLN A 49 2.14 7.88 -14.60
CA GLN A 49 2.85 7.02 -15.57
C GLN A 49 3.91 6.09 -14.94
N ARG A 50 4.05 6.06 -13.61
CA ARG A 50 5.09 5.34 -12.87
C ARG A 50 4.48 4.62 -11.67
N LEU A 51 4.13 3.35 -11.85
CA LEU A 51 3.61 2.53 -10.77
C LEU A 51 4.72 2.26 -9.74
N PRO A 52 4.45 2.31 -8.42
CA PRO A 52 5.36 1.70 -7.45
C PRO A 52 5.45 0.18 -7.68
N HIS A 53 6.54 -0.44 -7.26
CA HIS A 53 6.70 -1.90 -7.21
C HIS A 53 6.58 -2.43 -5.77
N PRO A 54 5.40 -2.33 -5.13
CA PRO A 54 5.21 -2.80 -3.76
C PRO A 54 5.49 -4.30 -3.63
N GLU A 55 5.35 -5.08 -4.72
CA GLU A 55 5.64 -6.51 -4.75
C GLU A 55 7.09 -6.86 -4.36
N GLN A 56 8.04 -5.93 -4.46
CA GLN A 56 9.43 -6.16 -4.05
C GLN A 56 9.58 -6.34 -2.53
N PHE A 57 8.58 -5.87 -1.76
CA PHE A 57 8.57 -5.93 -0.30
C PHE A 57 7.48 -6.87 0.23
N MET A 58 6.78 -7.58 -0.66
CA MET A 58 5.76 -8.57 -0.33
C MET A 58 6.34 -9.97 -0.48
N ASP A 59 6.49 -10.68 0.63
CA ASP A 59 6.91 -12.07 0.61
C ASP A 59 5.80 -12.97 0.05
N TYR A 60 6.18 -14.09 -0.57
CA TYR A 60 5.25 -15.10 -1.11
C TYR A 60 4.28 -14.59 -2.19
N ILE A 61 4.57 -13.45 -2.82
CA ILE A 61 3.81 -12.96 -3.98
C ILE A 61 4.38 -13.57 -5.27
N PRO A 62 3.54 -14.05 -6.21
CA PRO A 62 4.01 -14.63 -7.47
C PRO A 62 4.69 -13.57 -8.35
N LYS A 63 5.92 -13.87 -8.76
CA LYS A 63 6.67 -13.03 -9.70
C LYS A 63 6.00 -13.07 -11.07
N GLY A 64 5.87 -11.91 -11.72
CA GLY A 64 5.36 -11.79 -13.10
C GLY A 64 3.84 -11.64 -13.23
N LEU A 65 3.05 -11.78 -12.16
CA LEU A 65 1.62 -11.41 -12.17
C LEU A 65 1.41 -9.88 -12.07
N GLY A 66 2.46 -9.14 -11.72
CA GLY A 66 2.42 -7.69 -11.61
C GLY A 66 1.30 -7.22 -10.67
N PRO A 67 0.55 -6.17 -11.05
CA PRO A 67 -0.51 -5.60 -10.20
C PRO A 67 -1.71 -6.51 -9.94
N ARG A 68 -1.78 -7.70 -10.54
CA ARG A 68 -2.84 -8.68 -10.23
C ARG A 68 -2.58 -9.42 -8.92
N ALA A 69 -1.33 -9.40 -8.43
CA ALA A 69 -0.95 -10.16 -7.24
C ALA A 69 -1.18 -9.40 -5.92
N TRP A 70 -1.45 -8.09 -6.01
CA TRP A 70 -1.71 -7.21 -4.88
C TRP A 70 -2.87 -6.27 -5.21
N LYS A 71 -3.44 -5.67 -4.18
CA LYS A 71 -4.42 -4.58 -4.29
C LYS A 71 -3.95 -3.38 -3.49
N TYR A 72 -4.69 -2.29 -3.62
CA TYR A 72 -4.41 -1.07 -2.89
C TYR A 72 -5.68 -0.51 -2.24
N GLN A 73 -5.48 0.21 -1.14
CA GLN A 73 -6.50 0.99 -0.45
C GLN A 73 -6.01 2.42 -0.29
N LEU A 74 -6.86 3.37 -0.68
CA LEU A 74 -6.56 4.78 -0.54
C LEU A 74 -6.98 5.28 0.85
N VAL A 75 -6.12 6.11 1.45
CA VAL A 75 -6.35 6.78 2.74
C VAL A 75 -6.26 8.29 2.51
N GLU A 76 -7.42 8.90 2.29
CA GLU A 76 -7.51 10.35 2.05
C GLU A 76 -7.87 11.14 3.30
N ALA A 77 -8.40 10.50 4.34
CA ALA A 77 -8.81 11.13 5.58
C ALA A 77 -8.86 10.08 6.69
N LEU A 78 -8.86 10.55 7.95
CA LEU A 78 -9.21 9.73 9.11
C LEU A 78 -10.69 9.93 9.46
N ASP A 79 -11.22 9.00 10.24
CA ASP A 79 -12.56 9.13 10.81
C ASP A 79 -12.69 10.43 11.61
N GLY A 80 -13.72 11.22 11.30
CA GLY A 80 -14.00 12.50 11.96
C GLY A 80 -13.27 13.72 11.38
N MET A 81 -12.46 13.56 10.32
CA MET A 81 -11.89 14.71 9.60
C MET A 81 -12.90 15.33 8.63
N ASN A 82 -12.97 16.66 8.63
CA ASN A 82 -13.83 17.43 7.71
C ASN A 82 -13.16 17.75 6.36
N CYS A 83 -11.86 17.47 6.22
CA CYS A 83 -11.08 17.71 5.02
C CYS A 83 -10.14 16.53 4.76
N LYS A 84 -9.79 16.31 3.49
CA LYS A 84 -8.79 15.30 3.11
C LYS A 84 -7.38 15.76 3.45
N PHE A 85 -6.46 14.81 3.58
CA PHE A 85 -5.03 15.07 3.65
C PHE A 85 -4.55 15.82 2.42
N THR A 86 -3.64 16.77 2.62
CA THR A 86 -2.88 17.38 1.52
C THR A 86 -2.05 16.35 0.77
N HIS A 87 -1.53 15.37 1.50
CA HIS A 87 -0.72 14.28 0.98
C HIS A 87 -1.31 12.94 1.43
N PRO A 88 -2.21 12.33 0.64
CA PRO A 88 -2.85 11.07 1.00
C PRO A 88 -1.87 9.89 0.98
N TYR A 89 -2.29 8.78 1.58
CA TYR A 89 -1.53 7.54 1.62
C TYR A 89 -2.20 6.45 0.78
N ILE A 90 -1.41 5.57 0.18
CA ILE A 90 -1.89 4.34 -0.46
C ILE A 90 -1.29 3.15 0.27
N ILE A 91 -2.16 2.25 0.71
CA ILE A 91 -1.80 0.99 1.36
C ILE A 91 -1.85 -0.11 0.31
N PHE A 92 -0.72 -0.73 0.03
CA PHE A 92 -0.60 -1.90 -0.82
C PHE A 92 -0.59 -3.17 0.02
N TYR A 93 -1.36 -4.18 -0.39
CA TYR A 93 -1.49 -5.44 0.32
C TYR A 93 -1.58 -6.62 -0.66
N PRO A 94 -0.99 -7.78 -0.34
CA PRO A 94 -0.98 -8.92 -1.23
C PRO A 94 -2.34 -9.63 -1.27
N THR A 95 -2.73 -10.15 -2.43
CA THR A 95 -4.01 -10.85 -2.62
C THR A 95 -3.88 -12.20 -3.30
N VAL A 96 -2.74 -12.49 -3.94
CA VAL A 96 -2.47 -13.79 -4.58
C VAL A 96 -1.18 -14.35 -4.03
N SER A 97 -1.23 -15.52 -3.40
CA SER A 97 -0.02 -16.22 -2.93
C SER A 97 0.61 -17.05 -4.04
N SER A 98 1.95 -17.15 -4.03
CA SER A 98 2.72 -17.96 -4.97
C SER A 98 2.55 -19.46 -4.76
N ASP A 99 2.24 -19.90 -3.54
CA ASP A 99 2.10 -21.30 -3.15
C ASP A 99 0.64 -21.72 -2.91
N GLY A 100 -0.31 -20.80 -3.07
CA GLY A 100 -1.73 -21.02 -2.80
C GLY A 100 -2.11 -21.03 -1.31
N LEU A 101 -1.15 -20.86 -0.39
CA LEU A 101 -1.42 -20.74 1.04
C LEU A 101 -1.91 -19.31 1.38
N PRO A 102 -2.79 -19.16 2.38
CA PRO A 102 -3.17 -17.83 2.87
C PRO A 102 -1.96 -17.10 3.42
N PHE A 103 -1.86 -15.79 3.14
CA PHE A 103 -0.84 -14.95 3.74
C PHE A 103 -0.94 -14.96 5.27
N PRO A 104 0.20 -14.94 5.99
CA PRO A 104 0.21 -14.87 7.44
C PRO A 104 -0.46 -13.58 7.90
N MET A 105 -1.11 -13.63 9.06
CA MET A 105 -1.70 -12.45 9.67
C MET A 105 -0.62 -11.45 10.05
N ASN A 106 -0.85 -10.17 9.79
CA ASN A 106 0.09 -9.13 10.18
C ASN A 106 -0.03 -8.89 11.69
N ASN A 107 0.88 -9.50 12.47
CA ASN A 107 0.84 -9.44 13.93
C ASN A 107 0.95 -8.01 14.47
N PHE A 108 1.72 -7.14 13.81
CA PHE A 108 1.87 -5.76 14.21
C PHE A 108 0.56 -4.97 14.05
N LEU A 109 -0.14 -5.14 12.92
CA LEU A 109 -1.44 -4.50 12.71
C LEU A 109 -2.53 -5.09 13.60
N ARG A 110 -2.48 -6.39 13.90
CA ARG A 110 -3.34 -7.01 14.91
C ARG A 110 -3.15 -6.34 16.28
N GLU A 111 -1.91 -6.09 16.68
CA GLU A 111 -1.61 -5.39 17.95
C GLU A 111 -2.11 -3.95 17.96
N ILE A 112 -2.00 -3.22 16.85
CA ILE A 112 -2.58 -1.88 16.70
C ILE A 112 -4.10 -1.92 16.91
N GLN A 113 -4.79 -2.90 16.33
CA GLN A 113 -6.23 -3.05 16.45
C GLN A 113 -6.67 -3.49 17.85
N GLY A 114 -5.83 -4.25 18.55
CA GLY A 114 -6.05 -4.64 19.94
C GLY A 114 -7.43 -5.28 20.15
N PRO A 115 -8.25 -4.79 21.11
CA PRO A 115 -9.59 -5.33 21.36
C PRO A 115 -10.58 -5.17 20.18
N ALA A 116 -10.34 -4.24 19.26
CA ALA A 116 -11.18 -4.02 18.09
C ALA A 116 -10.87 -4.98 16.93
N PHE A 117 -9.84 -5.82 17.09
CA PHE A 117 -9.39 -6.78 16.08
C PHE A 117 -10.51 -7.75 15.68
N LYS A 118 -10.67 -7.95 14.37
CA LYS A 118 -11.58 -8.94 13.78
C LYS A 118 -10.81 -9.75 12.76
N GLU A 119 -10.62 -11.04 13.05
CA GLU A 119 -9.81 -11.93 12.19
C GLU A 119 -10.28 -11.97 10.74
N ARG A 120 -11.59 -11.92 10.52
CA ARG A 120 -12.19 -11.88 9.17
C ARG A 120 -11.84 -10.62 8.36
N LEU A 121 -11.40 -9.55 9.02
CA LEU A 121 -10.98 -8.29 8.40
C LEU A 121 -9.49 -8.02 8.69
N ALA A 122 -8.72 -9.05 9.03
CA ALA A 122 -7.32 -8.89 9.36
C ALA A 122 -6.49 -8.51 8.13
N TRP A 123 -5.53 -7.61 8.33
CA TRP A 123 -4.48 -7.37 7.36
C TRP A 123 -3.52 -8.58 7.32
N ARG A 124 -3.22 -9.07 6.12
CA ARG A 124 -2.38 -10.26 5.92
C ARG A 124 -1.21 -9.94 5.00
N GLY A 125 -0.10 -10.62 5.24
CA GLY A 125 1.16 -10.42 4.54
C GLY A 125 1.81 -9.06 4.87
N ASN A 126 2.85 -8.76 4.12
CA ASN A 126 3.57 -7.50 4.28
C ASN A 126 2.76 -6.37 3.66
N ILE A 127 2.54 -5.31 4.43
CA ILE A 127 1.77 -4.14 4.01
C ILE A 127 2.75 -3.01 3.71
N VAL A 128 2.66 -2.46 2.50
CA VAL A 128 3.55 -1.38 2.04
C VAL A 128 2.71 -0.12 1.90
N ILE A 129 3.19 1.00 2.44
CA ILE A 129 2.45 2.26 2.44
C ILE A 129 3.30 3.35 1.82
N ALA A 130 2.78 3.97 0.77
CA ALA A 130 3.41 5.09 0.10
C ALA A 130 2.58 6.37 0.27
N LYS A 131 3.25 7.51 0.22
CA LYS A 131 2.66 8.84 0.35
C LYS A 131 2.71 9.56 -0.99
N TYR A 132 1.63 10.27 -1.33
CA TYR A 132 1.47 10.88 -2.64
C TYR A 132 1.19 12.37 -2.57
N GLU A 133 1.51 13.03 -3.67
CA GLU A 133 1.25 14.43 -3.96
C GLU A 133 0.47 14.55 -5.28
N GLY A 134 -0.34 15.61 -5.38
CA GLY A 134 -1.04 15.97 -6.61
C GLY A 134 -2.38 15.25 -6.80
N ASN A 135 -3.21 15.82 -7.67
CA ASN A 135 -4.57 15.35 -7.93
C ASN A 135 -4.66 14.56 -9.25
N PRO A 136 -5.10 13.29 -9.25
CA PRO A 136 -5.12 12.34 -8.14
C PRO A 136 -3.89 11.42 -8.30
N PHE A 137 -2.85 11.64 -7.49
CA PHE A 137 -1.60 10.85 -7.47
C PHE A 137 -0.65 11.15 -8.63
N SER A 138 -0.19 12.40 -8.74
CA SER A 138 0.77 12.80 -9.76
C SER A 138 2.19 12.31 -9.46
N SER A 139 2.58 12.25 -8.17
CA SER A 139 3.92 11.82 -7.75
C SER A 139 3.93 11.22 -6.35
N MET A 140 4.87 10.30 -6.09
CA MET A 140 5.17 9.84 -4.74
C MET A 140 6.16 10.77 -4.06
N ILE A 141 5.98 10.92 -2.76
CA ILE A 141 6.87 11.66 -1.87
C ILE A 141 7.35 10.75 -0.74
N ASP A 142 8.45 11.15 -0.09
CA ASP A 142 9.03 10.38 0.99
C ASP A 142 8.08 10.30 2.19
N ALA A 143 7.68 9.08 2.54
CA ALA A 143 7.11 8.78 3.84
C ALA A 143 8.21 8.71 4.89
N SER A 144 7.88 9.11 6.12
CA SER A 144 8.81 9.16 7.24
C SER A 144 8.20 8.48 8.46
N ILE A 145 9.01 8.26 9.50
CA ILE A 145 8.51 7.73 10.77
C ILE A 145 7.45 8.64 11.42
N ALA A 146 7.41 9.92 11.06
CA ALA A 146 6.40 10.87 11.53
C ALA A 146 5.00 10.61 10.96
N ASP A 147 4.89 9.83 9.88
CA ASP A 147 3.61 9.40 9.31
C ASP A 147 3.00 8.21 10.08
N PHE A 148 3.81 7.52 10.89
CA PHE A 148 3.36 6.33 11.63
C PHE A 148 2.16 6.57 12.55
N PRO A 149 2.07 7.66 13.35
CA PRO A 149 0.90 7.90 14.19
C PRO A 149 -0.41 8.06 13.40
N ILE A 150 -0.34 8.66 12.20
CA ILE A 150 -1.49 8.85 11.32
C ILE A 150 -1.97 7.49 10.79
N LEU A 151 -1.03 6.69 10.28
CA LEU A 151 -1.32 5.36 9.76
C LEU A 151 -1.81 4.41 10.86
N LYS A 152 -1.20 4.49 12.05
CA LYS A 152 -1.65 3.75 13.23
C LYS A 152 -3.10 4.09 13.56
N ASN A 153 -3.46 5.38 13.60
CA ASN A 153 -4.84 5.81 13.86
C ASN A 153 -5.81 5.21 12.83
N TYR A 154 -5.47 5.27 11.54
CA TYR A 154 -6.27 4.63 10.49
C TYR A 154 -6.48 3.14 10.73
N PHE A 155 -5.40 2.38 11.00
CA PHE A 155 -5.47 0.94 11.21
C PHE A 155 -6.23 0.52 12.47
N MET A 156 -6.34 1.39 13.48
CA MET A 156 -7.13 1.10 14.68
C MET A 156 -8.62 0.92 14.38
N THR A 157 -9.14 1.62 13.38
CA THR A 157 -10.58 1.57 13.02
C THR A 157 -10.85 0.82 11.71
N HIS A 158 -9.83 0.64 10.86
CA HIS A 158 -9.98 0.04 9.53
C HIS A 158 -9.31 -1.33 9.40
N GLY A 159 -10.11 -2.35 9.07
CA GLY A 159 -9.64 -3.67 8.64
C GLY A 159 -9.32 -3.73 7.14
N SER A 160 -8.79 -4.87 6.69
CA SER A 160 -8.53 -5.12 5.27
C SER A 160 -9.84 -5.05 4.45
N PRO A 161 -9.88 -4.31 3.33
CA PRO A 161 -11.07 -4.20 2.48
C PRO A 161 -11.45 -5.52 1.78
N SER A 162 -10.45 -6.35 1.49
CA SER A 162 -10.64 -7.68 0.90
C SER A 162 -9.66 -8.64 1.57
N PRO A 163 -10.12 -9.46 2.54
CA PRO A 163 -9.29 -10.46 3.22
C PRO A 163 -8.84 -11.60 2.30
#